data_AF-A0A8J3CUF2-F1
#
_entry.id   AF-A0A8J3CUF2-F1
#
_cell.length_a   1.000
_cell.length_b   1.000
_cell.length_c   1.000
_cell.angle_alpha   90.00
_cell.angle_beta   90.00
_cell.angle_gamma   90.00
#
_symmetry.space_group_name_H-M   'P 1'
#
loop_
_entity.id
_entity.type
_entity.pdbx_description
1 polymer ?
#
loop_
_entity_poly.entity_id
_entity_poly.type
_entity_poly.pdbx_seq_one_letter_code
_entity_poly.pdbx_strand_id
1 'polypeptide(L)'
;MRFLPYLTLLISFVLGYLAYPFGVVFIVAVVSAVLLFPKRRHQLRTQPQAPDRNMVLDGFFLIVQQTLIHFVVFALGLFVMRMMAG
;
A
#
# COMPACT_ATOMS: atom_id res chain seq x y z
N MET A 1 -8.49 -13.84 5.15
CA MET A 1 -7.72 -12.88 4.32
C MET A 1 -6.63 -12.14 5.13
N ARG A 2 -5.66 -12.86 5.73
CA ARG A 2 -4.51 -12.22 6.42
C ARG A 2 -3.40 -11.82 5.45
N PHE A 3 -3.26 -12.53 4.33
CA PHE A 3 -2.13 -12.38 3.41
C PHE A 3 -2.38 -11.46 2.20
N LEU A 4 -3.63 -11.03 1.97
CA LEU A 4 -4.03 -10.25 0.79
C LEU A 4 -3.23 -8.94 0.60
N PRO A 5 -2.98 -8.14 1.65
CA PRO A 5 -2.14 -6.93 1.54
C PRO A 5 -0.67 -7.24 1.20
N TYR A 6 -0.15 -8.40 1.62
CA TYR A 6 1.21 -8.79 1.27
C TYR A 6 1.33 -9.20 -0.20
N LEU A 7 0.26 -9.77 -0.77
CA LEU A 7 0.20 -10.05 -2.20
C LEU A 7 0.30 -8.75 -3.02
N THR A 8 -0.34 -7.66 -2.59
CA THR A 8 -0.24 -6.36 -3.28
C THR A 8 1.18 -5.77 -3.26
N LEU A 9 1.96 -6.08 -2.21
CA LEU A 9 3.39 -5.70 -2.16
C LEU A 9 4.21 -6.49 -3.18
N LEU A 10 3.99 -7.81 -3.26
CA LEU A 10 4.69 -8.66 -4.22
C LEU A 10 4.38 -8.22 -5.67
N ILE A 11 3.13 -7.88 -5.97
CA ILE A 11 2.73 -7.29 -7.25
C ILE A 11 3.49 -5.98 -7.51
N SER A 12 3.57 -5.09 -6.52
CA SER A 12 4.27 -3.79 -6.67
C SER A 12 5.77 -3.97 -6.93
N PHE A 13 6.40 -4.96 -6.30
CA PHE A 13 7.79 -5.29 -6.56
C PHE A 13 8.00 -5.77 -8.00
N VAL A 14 7.16 -6.70 -8.46
CA VAL A 14 7.21 -7.23 -9.83
C VAL A 14 6.99 -6.11 -10.86
N LEU A 15 6.03 -5.21 -10.62
CA LEU A 15 5.81 -4.04 -11.48
C LEU A 15 7.04 -3.13 -11.55
N GLY A 16 7.75 -2.96 -10.43
CA GLY A 16 9.01 -2.22 -10.38
C GLY A 16 10.12 -2.91 -11.15
N TYR A 17 10.27 -4.21 -10.97
CA TYR A 17 11.24 -5.02 -11.70
C TYR A 17 11.03 -4.96 -13.21
N LEU A 18 9.77 -5.00 -13.66
CA LEU A 18 9.38 -4.89 -15.06
C LEU A 18 9.36 -3.43 -15.58
N ALA A 19 9.75 -2.45 -14.77
CA ALA A 19 9.77 -1.01 -15.09
C ALA A 19 8.44 -0.45 -15.62
N TYR A 20 7.31 -0.92 -15.10
CA TYR A 20 6.00 -0.34 -15.41
C TYR A 20 5.89 1.12 -14.91
N PRO A 21 5.04 1.95 -15.53
CA PRO A 21 4.83 3.32 -15.08
C PRO A 21 4.26 3.37 -13.66
N PHE A 22 4.73 4.35 -12.89
CA PHE A 22 4.35 4.54 -11.48
C PHE A 22 2.82 4.63 -11.25
N GLY A 23 2.07 5.14 -12.24
CA GLY A 23 0.61 5.21 -12.16
C GLY A 23 -0.07 3.86 -11.91
N VAL A 24 0.51 2.75 -12.41
CA VAL A 24 -0.03 1.40 -12.17
C VAL A 24 0.14 1.00 -10.70
N VAL A 25 1.28 1.33 -10.09
CA VAL A 25 1.55 1.06 -8.66
C VAL A 25 0.63 1.88 -7.76
N PHE A 26 0.32 3.12 -8.15
CA PHE A 26 -0.63 3.95 -7.42
C PHE A 26 -2.01 3.28 -7.36
N ILE A 27 -2.48 2.71 -8.48
CA ILE A 27 -3.75 1.95 -8.50
C ILE A 27 -3.68 0.75 -7.54
N VAL A 28 -2.58 -0.01 -7.55
CA VAL A 28 -2.38 -1.15 -6.63
C VAL A 28 -2.42 -0.69 -5.16
N ALA A 29 -1.80 0.46 -4.85
CA ALA A 29 -1.79 1.02 -3.51
C ALA A 29 -3.20 1.45 -3.04
N VAL A 30 -4.00 2.07 -3.92
CA VAL A 30 -5.39 2.43 -3.64
C VAL A 30 -6.24 1.17 -3.40
N VAL A 31 -6.07 0.13 -4.22
CA VAL A 31 -6.76 -1.14 -4.02
C VAL A 31 -6.36 -1.77 -2.68
N SER A 32 -5.06 -1.77 -2.34
CA SER A 32 -4.57 -2.27 -1.05
C SER A 32 -5.17 -1.51 0.14
N ALA A 33 -5.29 -0.19 0.00
CA ALA A 33 -5.95 0.66 0.98
C ALA A 33 -7.42 0.25 1.19
N VAL A 34 -8.19 0.09 0.11
CA VAL A 34 -9.59 -0.35 0.18
C VAL A 34 -9.73 -1.71 0.86
N LEU A 35 -8.80 -2.65 0.61
CA LEU A 35 -8.79 -3.98 1.24
C LEU A 35 -8.52 -3.94 2.75
N LEU A 36 -7.74 -2.95 3.22
CA LEU A 36 -7.38 -2.78 4.64
C LEU A 36 -8.43 -1.97 5.42
N PHE A 37 -9.21 -1.15 4.72
CA PHE A 37 -10.18 -0.23 5.33
C PHE A 37 -11.19 -0.89 6.29
N PRO A 38 -11.81 -2.06 5.98
CA PRO A 38 -12.77 -2.69 6.89
C PRO A 38 -12.16 -3.11 8.23
N LYS A 39 -10.92 -3.62 8.20
CA LYS A 39 -10.19 -4.03 9.43
C LYS A 39 -9.84 -2.81 10.27
N ARG A 40 -9.35 -1.74 9.65
CA ARG A 40 -8.99 -0.50 10.35
C ARG A 40 -10.21 0.19 10.95
N ARG A 41 -11.33 0.23 10.21
CA ARG A 41 -12.62 0.70 10.73
C ARG A 41 -13.07 -0.09 11.96
N HIS A 42 -12.89 -1.42 11.96
CA HIS A 42 -13.23 -2.24 13.12
C HIS A 42 -12.34 -1.89 14.33
N GLN A 43 -11.03 -1.76 14.13
CA GLN A 43 -10.06 -1.41 15.18
C GLN A 43 -10.36 -0.06 15.84
N LEU A 44 -10.65 0.96 15.03
CA LEU A 44 -11.01 2.30 15.51
C LEU A 44 -12.32 2.33 16.30
N ARG A 45 -13.27 1.45 15.98
CA ARG A 45 -14.53 1.33 16.74
C ARG A 45 -14.36 0.62 18.07
N THR A 46 -13.41 -0.29 18.17
CA THR A 46 -13.15 -1.10 19.38
C THR A 46 -12.13 -0.49 20.31
N GLN A 47 -11.41 0.56 19.91
CA GLN A 47 -10.43 1.27 20.73
C GLN A 47 -11.00 2.64 21.14
N PRO A 48 -11.58 2.79 22.34
CA PRO A 48 -12.24 4.02 22.77
C PRO A 48 -11.29 5.19 23.03
N GLN A 49 -9.97 4.95 23.02
CA GLN A 49 -8.94 5.94 23.35
C GLN A 49 -8.38 6.74 22.16
N ALA A 50 -8.84 6.48 20.92
CA ALA A 50 -8.39 7.27 19.77
C ALA A 50 -9.02 8.68 19.82
N PRO A 51 -8.23 9.76 19.94
CA PRO A 51 -8.74 11.14 19.99
C PRO A 51 -9.49 11.55 18.71
N ASP A 52 -9.16 10.91 17.59
CA ASP A 52 -9.71 11.21 16.28
C ASP A 52 -10.61 10.08 15.76
N ARG A 53 -11.93 10.29 15.90
CA ARG A 53 -12.96 9.48 15.21
C ARG A 53 -13.17 9.90 13.75
N ASN A 54 -12.36 10.80 13.21
CA ASN A 54 -12.55 11.30 11.85
C ASN A 54 -12.19 10.21 10.82
N MET A 55 -13.21 9.46 10.40
CA MET A 55 -13.08 8.37 9.43
C MET A 55 -12.57 8.82 8.06
N VAL A 56 -12.78 10.08 7.68
CA VAL A 56 -12.30 10.64 6.40
C VAL A 56 -10.79 10.86 6.46
N LEU A 57 -10.33 11.49 7.54
CA LEU A 57 -8.90 11.73 7.77
C LEU A 57 -8.14 10.40 7.84
N ASP A 58 -8.68 9.42 8.56
CA ASP A 58 -8.07 8.08 8.65
C ASP A 58 -8.01 7.37 7.30
N GLY A 59 -9.07 7.47 6.48
CA GLY A 59 -9.08 6.94 5.12
C GLY A 59 -8.00 7.58 4.25
N PHE A 60 -7.84 8.91 4.31
CA PHE A 60 -6.79 9.63 3.60
C PHE A 60 -5.40 9.20 4.05
N PHE A 61 -5.16 9.16 5.37
CA PHE A 61 -3.90 8.69 5.94
C PHE A 61 -3.57 7.26 5.52
N LEU A 62 -4.57 6.38 5.48
CA LEU A 62 -4.39 5.00 5.04
C LEU A 62 -4.01 4.93 3.55
N ILE A 63 -4.60 5.74 2.67
CA ILE A 63 -4.22 5.79 1.25
C ILE A 63 -2.78 6.29 1.10
N VAL A 64 -2.41 7.37 1.79
CA VAL A 64 -1.04 7.92 1.78
C VAL A 64 -0.04 6.88 2.29
N GLN A 65 -0.35 6.22 3.40
CA GLN A 65 0.47 5.17 3.98
C GLN A 65 0.66 4.00 3.00
N GLN A 66 -0.42 3.51 2.38
CA GLN A 66 -0.31 2.42 1.40
C GLN A 66 0.49 2.83 0.18
N THR A 67 0.31 4.07 -0.31
CA THR A 67 1.06 4.60 -1.45
C THR A 67 2.56 4.63 -1.18
N LEU A 68 2.98 5.11 0.00
CA LEU A 68 4.38 5.15 0.39
C LEU A 68 4.99 3.74 0.48
N ILE A 69 4.28 2.79 1.09
CA ILE A 69 4.74 1.41 1.21
C ILE A 69 4.92 0.78 -0.19
N HIS A 70 3.93 0.94 -1.07
CA HIS A 70 3.98 0.37 -2.42
C HIS A 70 5.05 1.05 -3.28
N PHE A 71 5.27 2.36 -3.11
CA PHE A 71 6.34 3.09 -3.78
C PHE A 71 7.72 2.57 -3.38
N VAL A 72 7.98 2.36 -2.08
CA VAL A 72 9.27 1.81 -1.61
C VAL A 72 9.50 0.43 -2.22
N VAL A 73 8.49 -0.44 -2.21
CA VAL A 73 8.60 -1.80 -2.75
C VAL A 73 8.79 -1.80 -4.27
N PHE A 74 8.11 -0.89 -4.98
CA PHE A 74 8.32 -0.67 -6.41
C PHE A 74 9.73 -0.17 -6.72
N ALA A 75 10.24 0.80 -5.95
CA ALA A 75 11.59 1.33 -6.10
C ALA A 75 12.66 0.25 -5.86
N LEU A 76 12.43 -0.66 -4.91
CA LEU A 76 13.28 -1.83 -4.70
C LEU A 76 13.30 -2.74 -5.94
N GLY A 77 12.15 -3.01 -6.57
CA GLY A 77 12.08 -3.79 -7.81
C GLY A 77 12.86 -3.14 -8.95
N LEU A 78 12.69 -1.83 -9.14
CA LEU A 78 13.44 -1.05 -10.13
C LEU A 78 14.95 -1.08 -9.87
N PHE A 79 15.35 -0.95 -8.60
CA PHE A 79 16.76 -0.98 -8.20
C PHE A 79 17.39 -2.34 -8.52
N VAL A 80 16.71 -3.45 -8.20
CA VAL A 80 17.17 -4.81 -8.51
C VAL A 80 17.34 -4.99 -10.03
N MET A 81 16.36 -4.58 -10.83
CA MET A 81 16.47 -4.66 -12.29
C MET A 81 17.70 -3.91 -12.80
N ARG A 82 17.92 -2.68 -12.32
CA ARG A 82 19.09 -1.87 -12.72
C ARG A 82 20.42 -2.47 -12.29
N MET A 83 20.48 -3.12 -11.13
CA MET A 83 21.67 -3.80 -10.65
C MET A 83 22.02 -5.03 -11.49
N MET A 84 21.02 -5.75 -12.02
CA MET A 84 21.24 -6.92 -12.88
C MET A 84 21.59 -6.56 -14.33
N ALA A 85 21.28 -5.33 -14.76
CA ALA A 85 21.54 -4.85 -16.12
C ALA A 85 22.91 -4.16 -16.29
N GLY A 86 23.66 -3.95 -15.20
CA GLY A 86 25.02 -3.42 -15.20
C GLY A 86 26.04 -4.52 -14.95
#